data_AF-A0A7L3LAL9-F1
#
_entry.id   AF-A0A7L3LAL9-F1
#
_cell.length_a   1.000
_cell.length_b   1.000
_cell.length_c   1.000
_cell.angle_alpha   90.00
_cell.angle_beta   90.00
_cell.angle_gamma   90.00
#
_symmetry.space_group_name_H-M   'P 1'
#
loop_
_entity.id
_entity.type
_entity.pdbx_description
1 polymer ?
#
loop_
_entity_poly.entity_id
_entity_poly.type
_entity_poly.pdbx_seq_one_letter_code
_entity_poly.pdbx_strand_id
1 'polypeptide(L)'
;ALLPYVPRVPPRALLGKVTATTFTLEMPCCAFNGHTNASDTVWLVVAFANASDTFRNPLSQKDVPLYEQLPSAHSYMTLEASVAAYSCSAPSSAVLRVGGDTACGGQGSRDPCNGPLPSPGPYRVKFLVMGCHGPKAETRWSDPILLRR
;
A
#
# COMPACT_ATOMS: atom_id res chain seq x y z
N ALA A 1 -8.54 9.39 -11.24
CA ALA A 1 -9.69 9.84 -10.40
C ALA A 1 -9.33 9.69 -8.92
N LEU A 2 -9.74 10.63 -8.06
CA LEU A 2 -9.55 10.52 -6.61
C LEU A 2 -10.79 9.89 -5.97
N LEU A 3 -10.60 8.75 -5.31
CA LEU A 3 -11.63 7.98 -4.64
C LEU A 3 -11.81 8.44 -3.19
N PRO A 4 -13.03 8.42 -2.62
CA PRO A 4 -13.30 8.93 -1.28
C PRO A 4 -12.77 8.01 -0.16
N TYR A 5 -12.35 6.79 -0.49
CA TYR A 5 -11.82 5.84 0.48
C TYR A 5 -10.55 6.38 1.15
N VAL A 6 -10.42 6.14 2.45
CA VAL A 6 -9.26 6.49 3.28
C VAL A 6 -8.78 5.20 3.94
N PRO A 7 -7.61 4.66 3.57
CA PRO A 7 -7.06 3.49 4.23
C PRO A 7 -6.82 3.79 5.70
N ARG A 8 -7.06 2.79 6.55
CA ARG A 8 -6.87 2.93 7.99
C ARG A 8 -6.44 1.63 8.62
N VAL A 9 -5.74 1.75 9.74
CA VAL A 9 -5.50 0.63 10.63
C VAL A 9 -6.83 0.22 11.26
N PRO A 10 -7.18 -1.09 11.30
CA PRO A 10 -8.46 -1.53 11.85
C PRO A 10 -8.68 -1.03 13.28
N PRO A 11 -9.88 -0.52 13.63
CA PRO A 11 -10.15 -0.03 14.98
C PRO A 11 -10.18 -1.17 16.01
N ARG A 12 -10.64 -2.36 15.58
CA ARG A 12 -10.75 -3.55 16.43
C ARG A 12 -9.40 -3.98 17.03
N ALA A 13 -9.45 -4.64 18.18
CA ALA A 13 -8.26 -5.21 18.82
C ALA A 13 -7.77 -6.41 18.00
N LEU A 14 -6.54 -6.33 17.50
CA LEU A 14 -5.86 -7.41 16.79
C LEU A 14 -4.47 -7.58 17.37
N LEU A 15 -4.07 -8.81 17.67
CA LEU A 15 -2.70 -9.10 18.06
C LEU A 15 -1.75 -8.76 16.91
N GLY A 16 -0.65 -8.10 17.25
CA GLY A 16 0.31 -7.63 16.26
C GLY A 16 -0.29 -6.63 15.27
N LYS A 17 -1.39 -5.92 15.57
CA LYS A 17 -1.98 -4.90 14.67
C LYS A 17 -0.96 -3.88 14.17
N VAL A 18 -0.07 -3.48 15.08
CA VAL A 18 1.09 -2.63 14.82
C VAL A 18 2.24 -3.25 15.63
N THR A 19 3.36 -3.51 14.97
CA THR A 19 4.61 -4.01 15.58
C THR A 19 5.70 -2.97 15.39
N ALA A 20 6.97 -3.31 15.63
CA ALA A 20 8.10 -2.41 15.37
C ALA A 20 8.37 -2.18 13.87
N THR A 21 7.95 -3.11 13.01
CA THR A 21 8.28 -3.11 11.57
C THR A 21 7.08 -3.37 10.67
N THR A 22 5.89 -3.60 11.23
CA THR A 22 4.68 -3.92 10.46
C THR A 22 3.44 -3.23 10.99
N PHE A 23 2.43 -3.09 10.16
CA PHE A 23 1.08 -2.75 10.57
C PHE A 23 0.04 -3.44 9.70
N THR A 24 -1.21 -3.49 10.16
CA THR A 24 -2.34 -3.95 9.35
C THR A 24 -3.20 -2.81 8.85
N LEU A 25 -3.78 -2.97 7.67
CA LEU A 25 -4.85 -2.14 7.12
C LEU A 25 -6.14 -2.96 7.02
N GLU A 26 -7.27 -2.26 7.11
CA GLU A 26 -8.56 -2.80 6.68
C GLU A 26 -8.50 -3.19 5.19
N MET A 27 -9.15 -4.30 4.84
CA MET A 27 -9.31 -4.70 3.45
C MET A 27 -10.19 -3.67 2.72
N PRO A 28 -9.75 -3.08 1.59
CA PRO A 28 -10.50 -2.04 0.88
C PRO A 28 -11.64 -2.61 0.02
N CYS A 29 -12.49 -3.46 0.59
CA CYS A 29 -13.62 -4.06 -0.12
C CYS A 29 -14.53 -2.96 -0.73
N CYS A 30 -14.98 -3.16 -1.97
CA CYS A 30 -15.78 -2.21 -2.76
C CYS A 30 -15.12 -0.85 -3.07
N ALA A 31 -13.92 -0.55 -2.56
CA ALA A 31 -13.36 0.81 -2.64
C ALA A 31 -13.11 1.28 -4.08
N PHE A 32 -12.93 0.34 -5.00
CA PHE A 32 -12.59 0.61 -6.41
C PHE A 32 -13.74 0.32 -7.38
N ASN A 33 -14.93 -0.04 -6.88
CA ASN A 33 -16.05 -0.42 -7.72
C ASN A 33 -16.44 0.70 -8.71
N GLY A 34 -16.63 0.34 -9.98
CA GLY A 34 -16.93 1.30 -11.05
C GLY A 34 -15.75 2.15 -11.54
N HIS A 35 -14.54 1.94 -11.00
CA HIS A 35 -13.34 2.72 -11.37
C HIS A 35 -12.21 1.86 -11.98
N THR A 36 -12.49 0.59 -12.24
CA THR A 36 -11.51 -0.44 -12.58
C THR A 36 -12.03 -1.37 -13.67
N ASN A 37 -11.11 -1.89 -14.48
CA ASN A 37 -11.31 -3.00 -15.40
C ASN A 37 -10.70 -4.29 -14.83
N ALA A 38 -11.06 -5.44 -15.38
CA ALA A 38 -10.54 -6.74 -14.94
C ALA A 38 -9.01 -6.90 -15.08
N SER A 39 -8.40 -6.17 -16.01
CA SER A 39 -6.96 -6.18 -16.28
C SER A 39 -6.16 -5.20 -15.42
N ASP A 40 -6.83 -4.34 -14.64
CA ASP A 40 -6.13 -3.38 -13.79
C ASP A 40 -5.59 -4.07 -12.54
N THR A 41 -4.51 -3.53 -11.98
CA THR A 41 -3.95 -3.95 -10.70
C THR A 41 -4.06 -2.84 -9.67
N VAL A 42 -4.18 -3.23 -8.41
CA VAL A 42 -4.24 -2.32 -7.28
C VAL A 42 -2.97 -2.50 -6.48
N TRP A 43 -2.33 -1.37 -6.16
CA TRP A 43 -1.10 -1.29 -5.41
C TRP A 43 -1.32 -0.52 -4.12
N LEU A 44 -0.58 -0.87 -3.08
CA LEU A 44 -0.45 -0.04 -1.89
C LEU A 44 0.81 0.83 -2.02
N VAL A 45 0.62 2.14 -2.00
CA VAL A 45 1.72 3.10 -1.82
C VAL A 45 1.98 3.25 -0.33
N VAL A 46 3.24 3.12 0.08
CA VAL A 46 3.70 3.38 1.45
C VAL A 46 4.75 4.47 1.38
N ALA A 47 4.53 5.56 2.11
CA ALA A 47 5.45 6.69 2.15
C ALA A 47 5.69 7.16 3.58
N PHE A 48 6.84 7.77 3.84
CA PHE A 48 6.98 8.59 5.04
C PHE A 48 6.00 9.77 4.98
N ALA A 49 5.44 10.16 6.12
CA ALA A 49 4.41 11.19 6.17
C ALA A 49 4.89 12.53 5.54
N ASN A 50 6.17 12.89 5.75
CA ASN A 50 6.79 14.09 5.18
C ASN A 50 7.02 14.04 3.66
N ALA A 51 6.99 12.85 3.05
CA ALA A 51 7.15 12.67 1.60
C ALA A 51 5.80 12.47 0.87
N SER A 52 4.72 12.22 1.62
CA SER A 52 3.41 11.89 1.05
C SER A 52 2.80 12.98 0.17
N ASP A 53 2.99 14.26 0.53
CA ASP A 53 2.43 15.40 -0.21
C ASP A 53 3.15 15.67 -1.53
N THR A 54 4.42 15.27 -1.64
CA THR A 54 5.24 15.43 -2.84
C THR A 54 5.30 14.18 -3.72
N PHE A 55 4.74 13.06 -3.26
CA PHE A 55 4.73 11.81 -3.98
C PHE A 55 4.01 11.95 -5.34
N ARG A 56 4.66 11.46 -6.40
CA ARG A 56 4.09 11.41 -7.75
C ARG A 56 3.80 9.96 -8.10
N ASN A 57 2.59 9.70 -8.59
CA ASN A 57 2.21 8.37 -9.04
C ASN A 57 3.12 7.95 -10.20
N PRO A 58 3.62 6.71 -10.22
CA PRO A 58 4.40 6.21 -11.34
C PRO A 58 3.58 6.24 -12.62
N LEU A 59 4.22 6.53 -13.76
CA LEU A 59 3.54 6.59 -15.06
C LEU A 59 3.33 5.19 -15.65
N SER A 60 4.12 4.21 -15.23
CA SER A 60 4.01 2.82 -15.66
C SER A 60 4.42 1.85 -14.55
N GLN A 61 4.14 0.56 -14.73
CA GLN A 61 4.56 -0.47 -13.78
C GLN A 61 6.09 -0.58 -13.63
N LYS A 62 6.86 -0.16 -14.63
CA LYS A 62 8.34 -0.16 -14.58
C LYS A 62 8.90 0.94 -13.67
N ASP A 63 8.12 1.98 -13.42
CA ASP A 63 8.50 3.13 -12.59
C ASP A 63 8.04 2.97 -11.14
N VAL A 64 7.45 1.82 -10.79
CA VAL A 64 6.97 1.51 -9.45
C VAL A 64 8.17 1.51 -8.48
N PRO A 65 8.16 2.37 -7.44
CA PRO A 65 9.28 2.45 -6.51
C PRO A 65 9.35 1.17 -5.67
N LEU A 66 10.52 0.54 -5.67
CA LEU A 66 10.76 -0.73 -4.98
C LEU A 66 11.06 -0.51 -3.49
N TYR A 67 10.91 -1.57 -2.70
CA TYR A 67 11.14 -1.51 -1.25
C TYR A 67 12.56 -1.05 -0.89
N GLU A 68 13.56 -1.49 -1.65
CA GLU A 68 14.98 -1.13 -1.49
C GLU A 68 15.22 0.37 -1.68
N GLN A 69 14.32 1.06 -2.37
CA GLN A 69 14.38 2.50 -2.60
C GLN A 69 13.69 3.30 -1.49
N LEU A 70 12.98 2.68 -0.55
CA LEU A 70 12.31 3.39 0.55
C LEU A 70 13.25 4.38 1.30
N PRO A 71 14.53 4.05 1.62
CA PRO A 71 15.40 5.00 2.30
C PRO A 71 15.72 6.27 1.49
N SER A 72 15.77 6.18 0.16
CA SER A 72 16.18 7.28 -0.72
C SER A 72 15.00 7.98 -1.40
N ALA A 73 14.02 7.23 -1.87
CA ALA A 73 12.79 7.73 -2.49
C ALA A 73 11.70 8.10 -1.45
N HIS A 74 11.92 7.76 -0.17
CA HIS A 74 11.00 7.99 0.94
C HIS A 74 9.60 7.38 0.75
N SER A 75 9.47 6.49 -0.23
CA SER A 75 8.25 5.79 -0.57
C SER A 75 8.58 4.54 -1.38
N TYR A 76 7.68 3.56 -1.32
CA TYR A 76 7.69 2.39 -2.18
C TYR A 76 6.26 1.94 -2.42
N MET A 77 6.10 1.00 -3.34
CA MET A 77 4.81 0.39 -3.67
C MET A 77 4.90 -1.12 -3.50
N THR A 78 3.83 -1.70 -2.98
CA THR A 78 3.79 -3.11 -2.59
C THR A 78 2.37 -3.65 -2.62
N LEU A 79 2.19 -4.93 -2.26
CA LEU A 79 0.90 -5.62 -2.21
C LEU A 79 0.12 -5.48 -3.53
N GLU A 80 0.79 -5.73 -4.65
CA GLU A 80 0.12 -5.82 -5.95
C GLU A 80 -0.96 -6.89 -5.90
N ALA A 81 -2.19 -6.51 -6.22
CA ALA A 81 -3.32 -7.42 -6.26
C ALA A 81 -4.22 -7.14 -7.45
N SER A 82 -4.91 -8.17 -7.94
CA SER A 82 -6.00 -7.98 -8.88
C SER A 82 -7.15 -7.25 -8.20
N VAL A 83 -7.90 -6.46 -8.97
CA VAL A 83 -9.09 -5.73 -8.49
C VAL A 83 -10.11 -6.68 -7.83
N ALA A 84 -10.21 -7.93 -8.30
CA ALA A 84 -11.13 -8.93 -7.78
C ALA A 84 -10.88 -9.27 -6.29
N ALA A 85 -9.63 -9.15 -5.82
CA ALA A 85 -9.27 -9.35 -4.41
C ALA A 85 -9.96 -8.35 -3.47
N TYR A 86 -10.40 -7.21 -4.01
CA TYR A 86 -11.08 -6.13 -3.28
C TYR A 86 -12.54 -5.96 -3.68
N SER A 87 -13.13 -7.00 -4.27
CA SER A 87 -14.55 -7.04 -4.63
C SER A 87 -15.46 -6.88 -3.40
N CYS A 88 -16.71 -6.49 -3.63
CA CYS A 88 -17.69 -6.34 -2.53
C CYS A 88 -18.04 -7.64 -1.82
N SER A 89 -17.90 -8.77 -2.50
CA SER A 89 -18.08 -10.10 -1.95
C SER A 89 -16.86 -10.60 -1.16
N ALA A 90 -15.75 -9.86 -1.16
CA ALA A 90 -14.55 -10.26 -0.43
C ALA A 90 -14.79 -10.21 1.09
N PRO A 91 -14.19 -11.13 1.88
CA PRO A 91 -14.38 -11.16 3.33
C PRO A 91 -13.93 -9.85 3.98
N SER A 92 -14.88 -9.09 4.54
CA SER A 92 -14.62 -7.80 5.17
C SER A 92 -13.81 -7.90 6.47
N SER A 93 -13.70 -9.09 7.05
CA SER A 93 -12.88 -9.35 8.24
C SER A 93 -11.39 -9.57 7.91
N ALA A 94 -11.00 -9.71 6.64
CA ALA A 94 -9.60 -9.83 6.26
C ALA A 94 -8.83 -8.51 6.52
N VAL A 95 -7.51 -8.62 6.70
CA VAL A 95 -6.62 -7.46 6.86
C VAL A 95 -5.44 -7.59 5.91
N LEU A 96 -4.91 -6.45 5.48
CA LEU A 96 -3.68 -6.38 4.70
C LEU A 96 -2.52 -6.12 5.65
N ARG A 97 -1.47 -6.93 5.58
CA ARG A 97 -0.25 -6.75 6.39
C ARG A 97 0.77 -5.99 5.58
N VAL A 98 1.21 -4.84 6.07
CA VAL A 98 2.33 -4.07 5.50
C VAL A 98 3.62 -4.42 6.24
N GLY A 99 4.68 -4.70 5.49
CA GLY A 99 5.99 -5.08 6.00
C GLY A 99 6.14 -6.54 6.42
N GLY A 100 5.29 -7.44 5.92
CA GLY A 100 5.25 -8.84 6.34
C GLY A 100 6.35 -9.74 5.78
N ASP A 101 7.05 -9.32 4.73
CA ASP A 101 7.94 -10.19 3.98
C ASP A 101 9.39 -10.05 4.46
N THR A 102 9.79 -10.90 5.42
CA THR A 102 11.13 -10.84 6.04
C THR A 102 12.28 -11.21 5.11
N ALA A 103 11.98 -11.73 3.91
CA ALA A 103 12.97 -12.03 2.87
C ALA A 103 13.34 -10.80 2.02
N CYS A 104 12.58 -9.71 2.10
CA CYS A 104 12.89 -8.48 1.37
C CYS A 104 14.21 -7.84 1.83
N GLY A 105 14.95 -7.24 0.91
CA GLY A 105 16.28 -6.68 1.18
C GLY A 105 17.44 -7.66 0.99
N GLY A 106 17.17 -8.91 0.60
CA GLY A 106 18.16 -9.86 0.13
C GLY A 106 18.25 -9.93 -1.40
N GLN A 107 19.47 -9.99 -1.95
CA GLN A 107 19.78 -10.24 -3.38
C GLN A 107 19.01 -9.40 -4.42
N GLY A 108 19.07 -8.06 -4.34
CA GLY A 108 18.83 -7.17 -5.49
C GLY A 108 17.61 -7.48 -6.37
N SER A 109 16.54 -8.04 -5.78
CA SER A 109 15.36 -8.45 -6.51
C SER A 109 14.74 -7.21 -7.17
N ARG A 110 14.35 -7.36 -8.43
CA ARG A 110 13.63 -6.30 -9.16
C ARG A 110 12.11 -6.41 -8.96
N ASP A 111 11.67 -7.41 -8.20
CA ASP A 111 10.26 -7.65 -7.95
C ASP A 111 9.79 -6.81 -6.74
N PRO A 112 8.59 -6.20 -6.82
CA PRO A 112 8.03 -5.47 -5.70
C PRO A 112 7.87 -6.33 -4.46
N CYS A 113 8.32 -5.81 -3.32
CA CYS A 113 8.46 -6.56 -2.07
C CYS A 113 7.69 -5.86 -0.93
N ASN A 114 7.11 -6.62 0.00
CA ASN A 114 6.42 -6.07 1.17
C ASN A 114 7.31 -6.11 2.42
N GLY A 115 8.48 -5.48 2.32
CA GLY A 115 9.55 -5.63 3.31
C GLY A 115 9.32 -4.89 4.63
N PRO A 116 9.96 -5.35 5.74
CA PRO A 116 9.74 -4.80 7.07
C PRO A 116 10.10 -3.32 7.15
N LEU A 117 9.23 -2.51 7.71
CA LEU A 117 9.45 -1.06 7.76
C LEU A 117 10.64 -0.72 8.66
N PRO A 118 11.55 0.18 8.21
CA PRO A 118 12.86 0.35 8.83
C PRO A 118 12.87 1.22 10.08
N SER A 119 11.79 1.95 10.37
CA SER A 119 11.72 2.85 11.51
C SER A 119 10.30 2.98 12.05
N PRO A 120 10.09 3.64 13.20
CA PRO A 120 8.75 3.89 13.73
C PRO A 120 7.84 4.79 12.86
N GLY A 121 8.33 5.34 11.76
CA GLY A 121 7.60 6.29 10.91
C GLY A 121 7.64 7.73 11.45
N PRO A 122 6.57 8.53 11.26
CA PRO A 122 5.23 8.14 10.77
C PRO A 122 5.17 7.82 9.28
N TYR A 123 4.34 6.82 8.93
CA TYR A 123 4.02 6.44 7.57
C TYR A 123 2.61 6.90 7.16
N ARG A 124 2.39 7.11 5.88
CA ARG A 124 1.05 7.25 5.29
C ARG A 124 0.92 6.31 4.12
N VAL A 125 -0.30 5.87 3.86
CA VAL A 125 -0.58 4.96 2.75
C VAL A 125 -1.76 5.42 1.90
N LYS A 126 -1.76 5.04 0.63
CA LYS A 126 -2.90 5.15 -0.27
C LYS A 126 -2.91 3.95 -1.22
N PHE A 127 -4.06 3.63 -1.79
CA PHE A 127 -4.13 2.67 -2.89
C PHE A 127 -4.07 3.39 -4.22
N LEU A 128 -3.40 2.75 -5.18
CA LEU A 128 -3.29 3.21 -6.56
C LEU A 128 -3.75 2.10 -7.50
N VAL A 129 -4.72 2.41 -8.35
CA VAL A 129 -5.14 1.55 -9.46
C VAL A 129 -4.25 1.86 -10.65
N MET A 130 -3.51 0.86 -11.10
CA MET A 130 -2.66 0.89 -12.29
C MET A 130 -3.31 0.08 -13.41
N GLY A 131 -3.47 0.69 -14.57
CA GLY A 131 -3.80 -0.02 -15.81
C GLY A 131 -2.60 -0.11 -16.75
N CYS A 132 -2.79 -0.70 -17.93
CA CYS A 132 -1.72 -0.86 -18.92
C CYS A 132 -1.09 0.47 -19.39
N HIS A 133 -1.82 1.59 -19.26
CA HIS A 133 -1.38 2.93 -19.66
C HIS A 133 -1.05 3.83 -18.46
N GLY A 134 -0.83 3.25 -17.28
CA GLY A 134 -0.48 3.99 -16.06
C GLY A 134 -1.63 4.16 -15.07
N PRO A 135 -1.54 5.16 -14.16
CA PRO A 135 -2.45 5.29 -13.03
C PRO A 135 -3.84 5.75 -13.48
N LYS A 136 -4.89 5.04 -13.03
CA LYS A 136 -6.29 5.32 -13.39
C LYS A 136 -7.06 5.99 -12.25
N ALA A 137 -6.88 5.48 -11.03
CA ALA A 137 -7.56 5.99 -9.85
C ALA A 137 -6.69 5.82 -8.61
N GLU A 138 -6.90 6.64 -7.60
CA GLU A 138 -6.18 6.58 -6.34
C GLU A 138 -7.11 6.91 -5.18
N THR A 139 -6.81 6.39 -3.99
CA THR A 139 -7.54 6.77 -2.77
C THR A 139 -6.91 7.99 -2.12
N ARG A 140 -7.59 8.54 -1.11
CA ARG A 140 -6.95 9.51 -0.21
C ARG A 140 -5.81 8.84 0.56
N TRP A 141 -4.87 9.66 1.01
CA TRP A 141 -3.87 9.25 2.00
C TRP A 141 -4.54 8.94 3.35
N SER A 142 -4.03 7.93 4.05
CA SER A 142 -4.38 7.64 5.43
C SER A 142 -3.98 8.77 6.38
N ASP A 143 -4.50 8.71 7.60
CA ASP A 143 -3.87 9.37 8.74
C ASP A 143 -2.45 8.81 8.96
N PRO A 144 -1.55 9.56 9.65
CA PRO A 144 -0.24 9.06 10.01
C PRO A 144 -0.30 7.79 10.86
N ILE A 145 0.47 6.78 10.47
CA ILE A 145 0.61 5.49 11.14
C ILE A 145 1.97 5.45 11.81
N LEU A 146 1.98 5.34 13.13
CA LEU A 146 3.19 5.17 13.94
C LEU A 146 3.37 3.69 14.29
N LEU A 147 4.58 3.18 14.11
CA LEU A 147 4.93 1.83 14.55
C LEU A 147 5.37 1.84 16.00
N ARG A 148 5.46 0.64 16.59
CA ARG A 148 5.98 0.50 17.95
C ARG A 148 7.50 0.73 17.96
N ARG A 149 8.00 1.18 19.10
CA ARG A 149 9.45 1.19 19.38
C ARG A 149 9.86 -0.13 19.99
#